data_AF-J4C3H3-F1
#
_entry.id   AF-J4C3H3-F1
#
_cell.length_a   1.000
_cell.length_b   1.000
_cell.length_c   1.000
_cell.angle_alpha   90.00
_cell.angle_beta   90.00
_cell.angle_gamma   90.00
#
_symmetry.space_group_name_H-M   'P 1'
#
loop_
_entity.id
_entity.type
_entity.pdbx_description
1 polymer ?
#
loop_
_entity_poly.entity_id
_entity_poly.type
_entity_poly.pdbx_seq_one_letter_code
_entity_poly.pdbx_strand_id
1 'polypeptide(L)'
;MADTRRREDTNNLPKHVCLVFNKCLLFLTPLDKIERELFKTSELLSYKGILTLTIFNLDGHLNDYFYKKYGKCASRVVDCLYSGPKSLLNHVYLSPSEDFSNSNHTLLYFINRITNKLVISTYDKDTHSKQRGLLLILIDRTHSHTKLLNSNNISHTGSLNGTDASCQYEGGSNEPAWIREKTKKGVTLEYSVPSHASISQPELQELVCSFNGVVTSLPDLLISLRASLKDSLAFIANYLCRLFMHIYHKLARRDSEPLCKPDFGLIYSAFLVGLGNLFRAGMTIIHSFGPEGIQPWFLAEAEIYESLGLGVTDIHSCVQVFTNTVRRWGK
;
A
#
# COMPACT_ATOMS: atom_id res chain seq x y z
N MET A 1 0.42 8.89 38.59
CA MET A 1 1.38 8.28 37.64
C MET A 1 0.72 7.39 36.58
N ALA A 2 -0.46 6.77 36.81
CA ALA A 2 -1.16 6.00 35.77
C ALA A 2 -1.88 6.86 34.70
N ASP A 3 -2.37 8.05 35.08
CA ASP A 3 -3.10 8.95 34.16
C ASP A 3 -2.21 9.72 33.18
N THR A 4 -0.92 9.89 33.48
CA THR A 4 0.04 10.52 32.56
C THR A 4 0.44 9.58 31.43
N ARG A 5 0.64 8.28 31.71
CA ARG A 5 0.94 7.27 30.68
C ARG A 5 -0.22 7.09 29.68
N ARG A 6 -1.47 7.06 30.15
CA ARG A 6 -2.65 6.99 29.26
C ARG A 6 -2.80 8.19 28.32
N ARG A 7 -2.31 9.38 28.69
CA ARG A 7 -2.33 10.58 27.84
C ARG A 7 -1.19 10.60 26.82
N GLU A 8 -0.02 10.06 27.17
CA GLU A 8 1.10 9.88 26.23
C GLU A 8 0.78 8.83 25.16
N ASP A 9 0.14 7.72 25.55
CA ASP A 9 -0.28 6.65 24.62
C ASP A 9 -1.26 7.14 23.54
N THR A 10 -2.10 8.13 23.84
CA THR A 10 -3.01 8.75 22.86
C THR A 10 -2.34 9.76 21.93
N ASN A 11 -1.19 10.32 22.32
CA ASN A 11 -0.46 11.30 21.50
C ASN A 11 0.43 10.66 20.41
N ASN A 12 0.75 9.36 20.57
CA ASN A 12 1.61 8.62 19.65
C ASN A 12 0.88 7.71 18.65
N LEU A 13 -0.43 7.84 18.52
CA LEU A 13 -1.20 7.09 17.53
C LEU A 13 -0.86 7.58 16.10
N PRO A 14 -0.62 6.67 15.12
CA PRO A 14 -0.45 7.11 13.73
C PRO A 14 -1.78 7.64 13.21
N LYS A 15 -1.79 8.82 12.60
CA LYS A 15 -2.97 9.43 11.97
C LYS A 15 -3.23 8.81 10.61
N HIS A 16 -2.16 8.45 9.90
CA HIS A 16 -2.22 7.84 8.57
C HIS A 16 -1.36 6.58 8.51
N VAL A 17 -2.00 5.44 8.24
CA VAL A 17 -1.34 4.15 8.01
C VAL A 17 -1.35 3.82 6.53
N CYS A 18 -0.21 3.45 5.97
CA CYS A 18 -0.07 2.95 4.60
C CYS A 18 0.26 1.46 4.61
N LEU A 19 -0.57 0.65 3.97
CA LEU A 19 -0.30 -0.78 3.75
C LEU A 19 0.17 -0.99 2.31
N VAL A 20 1.28 -1.68 2.17
CA VAL A 20 1.90 -1.94 0.87
C VAL A 20 1.73 -3.40 0.55
N PHE A 21 0.94 -3.66 -0.50
CA PHE A 21 0.59 -5.01 -0.92
C PHE A 21 1.56 -5.45 -1.99
N ASN A 22 2.45 -6.38 -1.65
CA ASN A 22 3.32 -7.00 -2.64
C ASN A 22 2.48 -7.81 -3.65
N LYS A 23 2.97 -7.90 -4.89
CA LYS A 23 2.39 -8.69 -5.97
C LYS A 23 2.11 -10.15 -5.54
N CYS A 24 3.06 -10.78 -4.87
CA CYS A 24 2.90 -12.13 -4.33
C CYS A 24 1.71 -12.25 -3.37
N LEU A 25 1.53 -11.27 -2.48
CA LEU A 25 0.41 -11.27 -1.55
C LEU A 25 -0.92 -11.21 -2.30
N LEU A 26 -1.02 -10.34 -3.31
CA LEU A 26 -2.25 -10.13 -4.09
C LEU A 26 -2.66 -11.36 -4.89
N PHE A 27 -1.72 -12.04 -5.55
CA PHE A 27 -2.02 -13.17 -6.43
C PHE A 27 -2.17 -14.50 -5.68
N LEU A 28 -1.51 -14.66 -4.53
CA LEU A 28 -1.56 -15.90 -3.75
C LEU A 28 -2.65 -15.89 -2.67
N THR A 29 -3.22 -14.73 -2.35
CA THR A 29 -4.29 -14.62 -1.34
C THR A 29 -5.66 -14.56 -2.03
N PRO A 30 -6.65 -15.35 -1.58
CA PRO A 30 -8.02 -15.24 -2.10
C PRO A 30 -8.58 -13.82 -1.91
N LEU A 31 -9.31 -13.31 -2.90
CA LEU A 31 -9.91 -11.97 -2.87
C LEU A 31 -10.89 -11.78 -1.70
N ASP A 32 -11.64 -12.83 -1.36
CA ASP A 32 -12.57 -12.80 -0.22
C ASP A 32 -11.84 -12.69 1.12
N LYS A 33 -10.65 -13.29 1.22
CA LYS A 33 -9.78 -13.13 2.39
C LYS A 33 -9.17 -11.73 2.42
N ILE A 34 -8.66 -11.23 1.30
CA ILE A 34 -8.11 -9.87 1.19
C ILE A 34 -9.12 -8.84 1.68
N GLU A 35 -10.32 -8.90 1.12
CA GLU A 35 -11.40 -8.00 1.44
C GLU A 35 -11.83 -8.08 2.90
N ARG A 36 -12.01 -9.29 3.43
CA ARG A 36 -12.42 -9.51 4.83
C ARG A 36 -11.40 -8.93 5.81
N GLU A 37 -10.11 -9.22 5.60
CA GLU A 37 -9.07 -8.74 6.50
C GLU A 37 -8.84 -7.23 6.36
N LEU A 38 -8.96 -6.67 5.15
CA LEU A 38 -8.94 -5.22 4.93
C LEU A 38 -10.04 -4.52 5.74
N PHE A 39 -11.27 -5.02 5.69
CA PHE A 39 -12.38 -4.37 6.40
C PHE A 39 -12.32 -4.55 7.91
N LYS A 40 -11.88 -5.72 8.41
CA LYS A 40 -11.58 -5.89 9.83
C LYS A 40 -10.48 -4.94 10.30
N THR A 41 -9.45 -4.75 9.47
CA THR A 41 -8.34 -3.82 9.76
C THR A 41 -8.88 -2.39 9.79
N SER A 42 -9.70 -2.01 8.81
CA SER A 42 -10.34 -0.69 8.75
C SER A 42 -11.20 -0.42 10.00
N GLU A 43 -12.00 -1.40 10.43
CA GLU A 43 -12.79 -1.31 11.66
C GLU A 43 -11.90 -1.13 12.90
N LEU A 44 -10.83 -1.91 13.02
CA LEU A 44 -9.87 -1.82 14.12
C LEU A 44 -9.17 -0.45 14.16
N LEU A 45 -8.66 0.03 13.02
CA LEU A 45 -7.98 1.31 12.91
C LEU A 45 -8.93 2.46 13.26
N SER A 46 -10.17 2.42 12.74
CA SER A 46 -11.21 3.39 13.07
C SER A 46 -11.55 3.40 14.57
N TYR A 47 -11.64 2.23 15.20
CA TYR A 47 -11.87 2.11 16.64
C TYR A 47 -10.72 2.71 17.47
N LYS A 48 -9.48 2.56 17.00
CA LYS A 48 -8.29 3.16 17.61
C LYS A 48 -8.19 4.67 17.41
N GLY A 49 -9.01 5.27 16.54
CA GLY A 49 -8.97 6.71 16.25
C GLY A 49 -8.07 7.09 15.07
N ILE A 50 -7.62 6.11 14.28
CA ILE A 50 -6.85 6.32 13.06
C ILE A 50 -7.83 6.70 11.95
N LEU A 51 -7.56 7.82 11.27
CA LEU A 51 -8.51 8.44 10.35
C LEU A 51 -8.27 8.07 8.89
N THR A 52 -7.03 7.73 8.53
CA THR A 52 -6.67 7.46 7.13
C THR A 52 -5.93 6.14 6.99
N LEU A 53 -6.42 5.30 6.07
CA LEU A 53 -5.76 4.08 5.63
C LEU A 53 -5.53 4.15 4.12
N THR A 54 -4.27 4.10 3.71
CA THR A 54 -3.91 3.98 2.29
C THR A 54 -3.46 2.56 1.98
N ILE A 55 -3.96 2.00 0.88
CA ILE A 55 -3.55 0.72 0.33
C ILE A 55 -2.81 1.00 -0.98
N PHE A 56 -1.52 0.75 -0.95
CA PHE A 56 -0.69 0.78 -2.15
C PHE A 56 -0.60 -0.63 -2.74
N ASN A 57 -1.14 -0.80 -3.96
CA ASN A 57 -0.99 -2.04 -4.72
C ASN A 57 -0.32 -1.75 -6.06
N LEU A 58 0.70 -2.51 -6.41
CA LEU A 58 1.59 -2.11 -7.52
C LEU A 58 0.88 -2.00 -8.88
N ASP A 59 0.01 -2.97 -9.17
CA ASP A 59 -0.51 -3.21 -10.52
C ASP A 59 -1.97 -2.73 -10.72
N GLY A 60 -2.60 -2.11 -9.72
CA GLY A 60 -3.98 -1.58 -9.85
C GLY A 60 -5.10 -2.61 -9.81
N HIS A 61 -4.80 -3.91 -9.86
CA HIS A 61 -5.79 -5.00 -9.85
C HIS A 61 -6.79 -4.93 -8.69
N LEU A 62 -6.31 -4.53 -7.50
CA LEU A 62 -7.18 -4.40 -6.33
C LEU A 62 -8.13 -3.21 -6.48
N ASN A 63 -7.68 -2.11 -7.10
CA ASN A 63 -8.53 -0.95 -7.37
C ASN A 63 -9.71 -1.34 -8.24
N ASP A 64 -9.47 -2.08 -9.33
CA ASP A 64 -10.54 -2.50 -10.22
C ASP A 64 -11.54 -3.44 -9.58
N TYR A 65 -11.06 -4.40 -8.77
CA TYR A 65 -11.94 -5.25 -7.99
C TYR A 65 -12.84 -4.41 -7.06
N PHE A 66 -12.25 -3.45 -6.33
CA PHE A 66 -12.99 -2.57 -5.44
C PHE A 66 -13.95 -1.66 -6.20
N TYR A 67 -13.56 -1.10 -7.33
CA TYR A 67 -14.42 -0.24 -8.14
C TYR A 67 -15.63 -1.01 -8.69
N LYS A 68 -15.43 -2.23 -9.22
CA LYS A 68 -16.53 -3.07 -9.71
C LYS A 68 -17.53 -3.41 -8.59
N LYS A 69 -17.05 -3.57 -7.36
CA LYS A 69 -17.88 -4.00 -6.22
C LYS A 69 -18.49 -2.84 -5.41
N TYR A 70 -17.74 -1.77 -5.20
CA TYR A 70 -18.06 -0.67 -4.29
C TYR A 70 -18.06 0.70 -4.97
N GLY A 71 -17.69 0.78 -6.26
CA GLY A 71 -17.64 2.04 -6.99
C GLY A 71 -19.00 2.74 -7.02
N LYS A 72 -18.98 4.06 -6.83
CA LYS A 72 -20.16 4.96 -6.89
C LYS A 72 -21.30 4.57 -5.93
N CYS A 73 -21.03 3.77 -4.89
CA CYS A 73 -22.04 3.45 -3.89
C CYS A 73 -22.23 4.60 -2.89
N ALA A 74 -23.48 4.98 -2.61
CA ALA A 74 -23.80 5.98 -1.60
C ALA A 74 -23.64 5.42 -0.18
N SER A 75 -24.02 4.16 0.02
CA SER A 75 -23.86 3.43 1.29
C SER A 75 -24.10 1.95 1.04
N ARG A 76 -23.16 1.09 1.44
CA ARG A 76 -23.28 -0.36 1.30
C ARG A 76 -22.75 -1.05 2.55
N VAL A 77 -23.51 -2.02 3.06
CA VAL A 77 -23.06 -2.88 4.17
C VAL A 77 -21.95 -3.81 3.67
N VAL A 78 -20.90 -3.96 4.49
CA VAL A 78 -19.79 -4.86 4.21
C VAL A 78 -20.16 -6.30 4.60
N ASP A 79 -20.89 -6.99 3.73
CA ASP A 79 -21.44 -8.32 4.01
C ASP A 79 -20.37 -9.40 4.21
N CYS A 80 -19.16 -9.22 3.68
CA CYS A 80 -18.09 -10.21 3.78
C CYS A 80 -17.64 -10.47 5.24
N LEU A 81 -17.83 -9.49 6.13
CA LEU A 81 -17.57 -9.64 7.57
C LEU A 81 -18.57 -10.57 8.26
N TYR A 82 -19.77 -10.69 7.71
CA TYR A 82 -20.89 -11.46 8.27
C TYR A 82 -21.12 -12.79 7.53
N SER A 83 -20.38 -13.03 6.44
CA SER A 83 -20.42 -14.26 5.66
C SER A 83 -19.54 -15.37 6.23
N GLY A 84 -20.07 -16.59 6.27
CA GLY A 84 -19.31 -17.80 6.64
C GLY A 84 -18.10 -18.03 5.72
N PRO A 85 -17.11 -18.84 6.16
CA PRO A 85 -15.97 -19.18 5.32
C PRO A 85 -16.43 -19.90 4.05
N LYS A 86 -15.91 -19.47 2.89
CA LYS A 86 -16.16 -20.16 1.63
C LYS A 86 -15.41 -21.49 1.61
N SER A 87 -15.94 -22.47 0.87
CA SER A 87 -15.21 -23.72 0.62
C SER A 87 -13.93 -23.42 -0.17
N LEU A 88 -12.91 -24.27 -0.01
CA LEU A 88 -11.64 -24.13 -0.73
C LEU A 88 -11.85 -23.99 -2.23
N LEU A 89 -12.81 -24.69 -2.84
CA LEU A 89 -13.09 -24.65 -4.28
C LEU A 89 -13.61 -23.29 -4.78
N ASN A 90 -14.24 -22.49 -3.90
CA ASN A 90 -14.95 -21.26 -4.25
C ASN A 90 -14.10 -19.99 -4.08
N HIS A 91 -12.80 -20.13 -3.77
CA HIS A 91 -11.91 -18.98 -3.69
C HIS A 91 -11.65 -18.39 -5.08
N VAL A 92 -11.82 -17.08 -5.19
CA VAL A 92 -11.49 -16.34 -6.42
C VAL A 92 -10.16 -15.64 -6.17
N TYR A 93 -9.24 -15.78 -7.11
CA TYR A 93 -7.92 -15.14 -7.09
C TYR A 93 -7.87 -14.11 -8.22
N LEU A 94 -6.99 -13.13 -8.08
CA LEU A 94 -6.70 -12.20 -9.17
C LEU A 94 -6.04 -12.97 -10.33
N SER A 95 -6.49 -12.70 -11.55
CA SER A 95 -5.87 -13.26 -12.75
C SER A 95 -4.92 -12.23 -13.37
N PRO A 96 -3.65 -12.57 -13.63
CA PRO A 96 -2.71 -11.66 -14.28
C PRO A 96 -2.97 -11.47 -15.79
N SER A 97 -3.89 -12.24 -16.39
CA SER A 97 -4.18 -12.21 -17.83
C SER A 97 -5.30 -11.25 -18.23
N GLU A 98 -5.97 -10.61 -17.28
CA GLU A 98 -6.93 -9.57 -17.60
C GLU A 98 -6.15 -8.27 -17.84
N ASP A 99 -6.12 -7.79 -19.09
CA ASP A 99 -5.57 -6.48 -19.44
C ASP A 99 -6.47 -5.40 -18.83
N PHE A 100 -6.09 -4.93 -17.65
CA PHE A 100 -6.78 -3.85 -16.94
C PHE A 100 -6.30 -2.49 -17.42
N SER A 101 -6.39 -2.25 -18.73
CA SER A 101 -6.33 -0.89 -19.23
C SER A 101 -7.68 -0.21 -18.93
N ASN A 102 -7.83 0.44 -17.76
CA ASN A 102 -8.39 1.80 -17.68
C ASN A 102 -8.74 2.32 -16.26
N SER A 103 -8.19 3.51 -15.99
CA SER A 103 -8.79 4.70 -15.34
C SER A 103 -8.91 4.83 -13.81
N ASN A 104 -8.91 3.75 -13.02
CA ASN A 104 -9.13 3.86 -11.57
C ASN A 104 -7.84 3.75 -10.74
N HIS A 105 -6.85 4.58 -11.07
CA HIS A 105 -5.55 4.61 -10.38
C HIS A 105 -5.64 5.07 -8.92
N THR A 106 -6.75 5.73 -8.58
CA THR A 106 -7.03 6.28 -7.26
C THR A 106 -8.51 6.10 -6.92
N LEU A 107 -8.80 5.44 -5.80
CA LEU A 107 -10.16 5.30 -5.29
C LEU A 107 -10.23 5.78 -3.85
N LEU A 108 -11.31 6.47 -3.52
CA LEU A 108 -11.56 6.98 -2.18
C LEU A 108 -12.89 6.45 -1.68
N TYR A 109 -12.85 5.84 -0.52
CA TYR A 109 -14.00 5.31 0.18
C TYR A 109 -14.03 5.85 1.60
N PHE A 110 -15.24 5.99 2.14
CA PHE A 110 -15.45 6.27 3.55
C PHE A 110 -16.00 5.02 4.22
N ILE A 111 -15.38 4.64 5.33
CA ILE A 111 -15.80 3.50 6.15
C ILE A 111 -16.27 4.03 7.48
N ASN A 112 -17.51 3.69 7.85
CA ASN A 112 -18.06 4.05 9.14
C ASN A 112 -18.90 2.92 9.72
N ARG A 113 -19.24 3.07 11.01
CA ARG A 113 -20.16 2.16 11.69
C ARG A 113 -21.52 2.84 11.78
N ILE A 114 -22.52 2.25 11.14
CA ILE A 114 -23.92 2.69 11.27
C ILE A 114 -24.63 1.62 12.08
N THR A 115 -25.13 2.00 13.26
CA THR A 115 -25.63 1.09 14.30
C THR A 115 -24.54 0.08 14.71
N ASN A 116 -24.59 -1.16 14.22
CA ASN A 116 -23.61 -2.22 14.47
C ASN A 116 -23.00 -2.82 13.21
N LYS A 117 -23.29 -2.24 12.04
CA LYS A 117 -22.77 -2.73 10.77
C LYS A 117 -21.69 -1.80 10.24
N LEU A 118 -20.62 -2.41 9.72
CA LEU A 118 -19.62 -1.67 8.97
C LEU A 118 -20.19 -1.36 7.58
N VAL A 119 -20.08 -0.10 7.20
CA VAL A 119 -20.62 0.43 5.95
C VAL A 119 -19.48 1.10 5.18
N ILE A 120 -19.49 0.92 3.87
CA ILE A 120 -18.61 1.58 2.92
C ILE A 120 -19.45 2.46 1.99
N SER A 121 -18.96 3.67 1.73
CA SER A 121 -19.50 4.60 0.73
C SER A 121 -18.36 5.16 -0.11
N THR A 122 -18.65 5.63 -1.32
CA THR A 122 -17.70 6.45 -2.07
C THR A 122 -17.48 7.76 -1.32
N TYR A 123 -16.23 8.17 -1.16
CA TYR A 123 -15.94 9.38 -0.41
C TYR A 123 -16.47 10.62 -1.15
N ASP A 124 -17.13 11.47 -0.37
CA ASP A 124 -17.64 12.78 -0.76
C ASP A 124 -17.28 13.77 0.34
N LYS A 125 -16.60 14.86 0.00
CA LYS A 125 -16.03 15.80 0.96
C LYS A 125 -17.13 16.54 1.73
N ASP A 126 -18.20 16.94 1.05
CA ASP A 126 -19.27 17.74 1.65
C ASP A 126 -20.05 16.94 2.69
N THR A 127 -20.27 15.65 2.40
CA THR A 127 -20.99 14.74 3.29
C THR A 127 -20.12 14.19 4.41
N HIS A 128 -18.90 13.72 4.10
CA HIS A 128 -18.12 12.88 5.02
C HIS A 128 -17.13 13.65 5.88
N SER A 129 -16.77 14.90 5.55
CA SER A 129 -15.84 15.71 6.37
C SER A 129 -16.32 15.94 7.81
N LYS A 130 -17.63 15.87 8.05
CA LYS A 130 -18.25 16.06 9.37
C LYS A 130 -18.58 14.73 10.07
N GLN A 131 -18.37 13.61 9.39
CA GLN A 131 -18.73 12.28 9.91
C GLN A 131 -17.53 11.61 10.58
N ARG A 132 -17.79 10.87 11.64
CA ARG A 132 -16.77 10.00 12.25
C ARG A 132 -16.65 8.72 11.43
N GLY A 133 -15.45 8.44 10.95
CA GLY A 133 -15.14 7.25 10.18
C GLY A 133 -13.68 7.23 9.77
N LEU A 134 -13.35 6.30 8.89
CA LEU A 134 -12.02 6.11 8.32
C LEU A 134 -12.08 6.35 6.82
N LEU A 135 -11.17 7.18 6.33
CA LEU A 135 -10.91 7.38 4.91
C LEU A 135 -10.04 6.23 4.40
N LEU A 136 -10.57 5.42 3.52
CA LEU A 136 -9.86 4.35 2.83
C LEU A 136 -9.47 4.84 1.43
N ILE A 137 -8.17 4.82 1.14
CA ILE A 137 -7.59 5.26 -0.12
C ILE A 137 -6.93 4.05 -0.77
N LEU A 138 -7.28 3.74 -2.03
CA LEU A 138 -6.59 2.72 -2.81
C LEU A 138 -5.85 3.41 -3.94
N ILE A 139 -4.55 3.14 -4.04
CA ILE A 139 -3.68 3.71 -5.07
C ILE A 139 -2.83 2.63 -5.71
N ASP A 140 -2.51 2.87 -6.98
CA ASP A 140 -1.51 2.11 -7.71
C ASP A 140 -0.20 2.88 -7.92
N ARG A 141 0.78 2.22 -8.55
CA ARG A 141 2.09 2.84 -8.85
C ARG A 141 1.99 4.06 -9.78
N THR A 142 0.91 4.15 -10.56
CA THR A 142 0.73 5.19 -11.58
C THR A 142 0.08 6.46 -11.03
N HIS A 143 -0.56 6.40 -9.85
CA HIS A 143 -1.16 7.56 -9.17
C HIS A 143 -0.21 8.76 -9.17
N SER A 144 0.98 8.57 -8.60
CA SER A 144 1.94 9.65 -8.43
C SER A 144 2.53 10.13 -9.76
N HIS A 145 2.82 9.21 -10.69
CA HIS A 145 3.30 9.58 -12.03
C HIS A 145 2.24 10.43 -12.77
N THR A 146 0.97 10.03 -12.71
CA THR A 146 -0.14 10.74 -13.33
C THR A 146 -0.33 12.12 -12.71
N LYS A 147 -0.24 12.23 -11.38
CA LYS A 147 -0.31 13.51 -10.67
C LYS A 147 0.80 14.47 -11.08
N LEU A 148 2.04 13.98 -11.14
CA LEU A 148 3.21 14.77 -11.54
C LEU A 148 3.15 15.20 -13.00
N LEU A 149 2.76 14.31 -13.91
CA LEU A 149 2.62 14.65 -15.32
C LEU A 149 1.49 15.66 -15.56
N ASN A 150 0.37 15.53 -14.85
CA ASN A 150 -0.74 16.47 -14.93
C ASN A 150 -0.47 17.78 -14.20
N SER A 151 0.48 17.79 -13.26
CA SER A 151 0.95 19.00 -12.58
C SER A 151 2.05 19.72 -13.35
N ASN A 152 2.29 19.44 -14.62
CA ASN A 152 3.19 20.23 -15.47
C ASN A 152 2.76 21.71 -15.66
N ASN A 153 1.73 22.16 -14.91
CA ASN A 153 1.42 23.56 -14.62
C ASN A 153 1.92 24.03 -13.24
N ILE A 154 2.80 23.30 -12.54
CA ILE A 154 3.68 23.88 -11.54
C ILE A 154 4.62 24.75 -12.36
N SER A 155 4.14 25.94 -12.67
CA SER A 155 4.97 27.01 -13.17
C SER A 155 6.08 27.13 -12.13
N HIS A 156 7.30 26.80 -12.53
CA HIS A 156 8.46 27.41 -11.91
C HIS A 156 8.35 28.92 -12.20
N THR A 157 7.41 29.61 -11.54
CA THR A 157 7.36 31.07 -11.36
C THR A 157 8.38 31.46 -10.30
N GLY A 158 9.54 30.80 -10.31
CA GLY A 158 10.79 31.44 -9.98
C GLY A 158 11.47 31.64 -11.32
N SER A 159 11.40 32.85 -11.85
CA SER A 159 12.29 33.27 -12.93
C SER A 159 13.71 32.84 -12.55
N LEU A 160 14.25 31.82 -13.22
CA LEU A 160 15.69 31.59 -13.29
C LEU A 160 16.31 32.62 -14.28
N ASN A 161 15.80 33.85 -14.28
CA ASN A 161 16.55 35.02 -14.75
C ASN A 161 17.25 35.62 -13.55
N GLY A 162 18.31 34.93 -13.16
CA GLY A 162 19.33 35.41 -12.23
C GLY A 162 20.68 35.00 -12.80
N THR A 163 21.10 35.66 -13.89
CA THR A 163 22.51 36.06 -13.96
C THR A 163 22.85 36.68 -12.60
N ASP A 164 23.85 36.11 -11.94
CA ASP A 164 24.34 36.54 -10.63
C ASP A 164 23.41 36.25 -9.43
N ALA A 165 23.25 34.97 -9.10
CA ALA A 165 23.06 34.57 -7.71
C ALA A 165 24.24 33.68 -7.30
N SER A 166 25.35 34.35 -6.95
CA SER A 166 26.32 33.81 -6.03
C SER A 166 25.60 33.44 -4.72
N CYS A 167 25.09 32.22 -4.63
CA CYS A 167 24.72 31.63 -3.36
C CYS A 167 26.02 31.44 -2.59
N GLN A 168 26.41 32.45 -1.82
CA GLN A 168 27.46 32.31 -0.83
C GLN A 168 27.02 31.24 0.16
N TYR A 169 27.72 30.11 0.10
CA TYR A 169 27.78 29.13 1.17
C TYR A 169 28.37 29.84 2.40
N GLU A 170 27.54 30.15 3.40
CA GLU A 170 28.05 30.34 4.76
C GLU A 170 28.41 28.97 5.33
N GLY A 171 29.62 28.51 5.02
CA GLY A 171 30.23 27.33 5.62
C GLY A 171 30.65 26.26 4.62
N GLY A 172 31.89 26.35 4.16
CA GLY A 172 32.68 25.19 3.73
C GLY A 172 32.56 24.77 2.25
N SER A 173 33.64 25.03 1.51
CA SER A 173 34.11 24.41 0.25
C SER A 173 33.06 23.90 -0.76
N ASN A 174 32.92 24.69 -1.82
CA ASN A 174 32.13 24.48 -3.03
C ASN A 174 32.64 23.33 -3.92
N GLU A 175 32.11 22.12 -3.76
CA GLU A 175 31.68 21.27 -4.88
C GLU A 175 30.52 20.37 -4.38
N PRO A 176 29.42 20.22 -5.12
CA PRO A 176 28.43 19.20 -4.77
C PRO A 176 29.12 17.83 -4.77
N ALA A 177 28.86 17.00 -3.76
CA ALA A 177 29.43 15.67 -3.68
C ALA A 177 28.91 14.82 -4.86
N TRP A 178 29.71 14.73 -5.92
CA TRP A 178 29.43 13.88 -7.07
C TRP A 178 29.76 12.43 -6.69
N ILE A 179 28.77 11.55 -6.77
CA ILE A 179 29.01 10.12 -6.66
C ILE A 179 29.31 9.62 -8.07
N ARG A 180 30.51 9.05 -8.24
CA ARG A 180 30.97 8.46 -9.50
C ARG A 180 31.08 6.95 -9.34
N GLU A 181 30.30 6.20 -10.10
CA GLU A 181 30.32 4.74 -10.06
C GLU A 181 30.64 4.16 -11.44
N LYS A 182 31.67 3.32 -11.52
CA LYS A 182 32.03 2.62 -12.76
C LYS A 182 31.17 1.37 -12.93
N THR A 183 30.34 1.36 -13.96
CA THR A 183 29.53 0.19 -14.30
C THR A 183 30.38 -0.95 -14.85
N LYS A 184 29.87 -2.19 -14.77
CA LYS A 184 30.51 -3.39 -15.35
C LYS A 184 30.72 -3.32 -16.86
N LYS A 185 30.08 -2.37 -17.55
CA LYS A 185 30.23 -2.12 -19.00
C LYS A 185 31.25 -1.00 -19.32
N GLY A 186 31.99 -0.51 -18.33
CA GLY A 186 33.03 0.51 -18.52
C GLY A 186 32.53 1.95 -18.61
N VAL A 187 31.23 2.19 -18.42
CA VAL A 187 30.65 3.55 -18.37
C VAL A 187 30.66 4.05 -16.94
N THR A 188 31.19 5.26 -16.72
CA THR A 188 31.14 5.94 -15.42
C THR A 188 29.82 6.72 -15.31
N LEU A 189 28.98 6.35 -14.36
CA LEU A 189 27.78 7.09 -13.99
C LEU A 189 28.16 8.15 -12.97
N GLU A 190 27.86 9.41 -13.26
CA GLU A 190 28.05 10.53 -12.34
C GLU A 190 26.69 11.15 -12.03
N TYR A 191 26.36 11.27 -10.74
CA TYR A 191 25.18 12.02 -10.32
C TYR A 191 25.51 12.89 -9.10
N SER A 192 24.97 14.10 -9.10
CA SER A 192 25.05 15.03 -7.98
C SER A 192 24.04 14.63 -6.92
N VAL A 193 24.45 14.49 -5.67
CA VAL A 193 23.51 14.35 -4.55
C VAL A 193 22.73 15.66 -4.43
N PRO A 194 21.39 15.66 -4.57
CA PRO A 194 20.60 16.88 -4.40
C PRO A 194 20.78 17.41 -2.97
N SER A 195 20.73 18.74 -2.78
CA SER A 195 20.76 19.31 -1.44
C SER A 195 19.53 18.85 -0.64
N HIS A 196 19.61 18.80 0.70
CA HIS A 196 18.49 18.38 1.55
C HIS A 196 17.18 19.16 1.28
N ALA A 197 17.28 20.41 0.82
CA ALA A 197 16.13 21.23 0.42
C ALA A 197 15.39 20.69 -0.83
N SER A 198 16.07 19.94 -1.68
CA SER A 198 15.50 19.24 -2.86
C SER A 198 14.95 17.84 -2.53
N ILE A 199 15.16 17.32 -1.32
CA ILE A 199 14.70 15.98 -0.89
C ILE A 199 13.26 16.04 -0.33
N SER A 200 12.75 17.22 0.02
CA SER A 200 11.37 17.45 0.45
C SER A 200 10.82 18.68 -0.25
N GLN A 201 10.21 18.51 -1.42
CA GLN A 201 9.37 19.56 -2.02
C GLN A 201 7.97 19.43 -1.40
N PRO A 202 7.58 20.28 -0.43
CA PRO A 202 6.32 20.12 0.29
C PRO A 202 5.12 20.26 -0.65
N GLU A 203 5.24 21.10 -1.67
CA GLU A 203 4.25 21.28 -2.74
C GLU A 203 4.04 19.99 -3.55
N LEU A 204 5.12 19.25 -3.83
CA LEU A 204 5.07 17.96 -4.51
C LEU A 204 4.45 16.88 -3.61
N GLN A 205 4.78 16.91 -2.32
CA GLN A 205 4.20 16.01 -1.32
C GLN A 205 2.70 16.25 -1.17
N GLU A 206 2.27 17.51 -1.06
CA GLU A 206 0.86 17.91 -0.99
C GLU A 206 0.10 17.50 -2.26
N LEU A 207 0.71 17.70 -3.44
CA LEU A 207 0.14 17.28 -4.71
C LEU A 207 -0.08 15.75 -4.77
N VAL A 208 0.90 14.96 -4.35
CA VAL A 208 0.82 13.49 -4.41
C VAL A 208 -0.10 12.93 -3.32
N CYS A 209 -0.16 13.58 -2.16
CA CYS A 209 -1.12 13.31 -1.10
C CYS A 209 -2.51 13.92 -1.36
N SER A 210 -2.74 14.50 -2.53
CA SER A 210 -4.06 14.96 -2.99
C SER A 210 -4.74 13.88 -3.82
N PHE A 211 -5.82 13.34 -3.27
CA PHE A 211 -6.62 12.27 -3.86
C PHE A 211 -8.00 12.84 -4.21
N ASN A 212 -8.27 13.05 -5.51
CA ASN A 212 -9.50 13.66 -6.02
C ASN A 212 -9.96 14.93 -5.25
N GLY A 213 -9.03 15.84 -4.94
CA GLY A 213 -9.31 17.10 -4.22
C GLY A 213 -9.33 16.99 -2.70
N VAL A 214 -9.01 15.81 -2.15
CA VAL A 214 -8.81 15.56 -0.72
C VAL A 214 -7.31 15.51 -0.44
N VAL A 215 -6.80 16.49 0.30
CA VAL A 215 -5.41 16.49 0.76
C VAL A 215 -5.33 15.72 2.08
N THR A 216 -4.50 14.68 2.13
CA THR A 216 -4.21 13.95 3.36
C THR A 216 -2.80 14.23 3.87
N SER A 217 -2.53 13.91 5.14
CA SER A 217 -1.16 13.91 5.66
C SER A 217 -0.30 12.84 4.97
N LEU A 218 1.02 12.96 5.07
CA LEU A 218 1.94 11.86 4.80
C LEU A 218 1.66 10.69 5.77
N PRO A 219 1.99 9.44 5.39
CA PRO A 219 1.82 8.30 6.27
C PRO A 219 2.82 8.37 7.43
N ASP A 220 2.33 8.23 8.65
CA ASP A 220 3.18 8.13 9.85
C ASP A 220 3.77 6.72 9.97
N LEU A 221 3.02 5.73 9.50
CA LEU A 221 3.35 4.31 9.60
C LEU A 221 3.15 3.64 8.23
N LEU A 222 4.20 3.02 7.72
CA LEU A 222 4.16 2.19 6.54
C LEU A 222 4.39 0.72 6.91
N ILE A 223 3.47 -0.15 6.52
CA ILE A 223 3.57 -1.59 6.75
C ILE A 223 3.63 -2.30 5.41
N SER A 224 4.78 -2.90 5.10
CA SER A 224 4.92 -3.77 3.93
C SER A 224 4.42 -5.17 4.26
N LEU A 225 3.40 -5.60 3.51
CA LEU A 225 2.77 -6.90 3.68
C LEU A 225 3.31 -7.87 2.63
N ARG A 226 3.83 -9.00 3.10
CA ARG A 226 4.33 -10.09 2.24
C ARG A 226 3.44 -11.31 2.33
N ALA A 227 3.45 -12.13 1.28
CA ALA A 227 2.74 -13.40 1.30
C ALA A 227 3.30 -14.32 2.40
N SER A 228 2.42 -14.89 3.22
CA SER A 228 2.84 -15.90 4.20
C SER A 228 3.03 -17.25 3.50
N LEU A 229 3.89 -18.11 4.06
CA LEU A 229 4.05 -19.48 3.55
C LEU A 229 2.71 -20.25 3.55
N LYS A 230 1.85 -19.97 4.53
CA LYS A 230 0.51 -20.56 4.63
C LYS A 230 -0.37 -20.16 3.44
N ASP A 231 -0.31 -18.90 3.01
CA ASP A 231 -1.07 -18.42 1.86
C ASP A 231 -0.58 -19.08 0.56
N SER A 232 0.74 -19.20 0.39
CA SER A 232 1.34 -19.91 -0.75
C SER A 232 0.92 -21.37 -0.80
N LEU A 233 0.95 -22.08 0.34
CA LEU A 233 0.51 -23.48 0.42
C LEU A 233 -0.99 -23.64 0.14
N ALA A 234 -1.82 -22.74 0.67
CA ALA A 234 -3.25 -22.75 0.42
C ALA A 234 -3.57 -22.50 -1.07
N PHE A 235 -2.84 -21.61 -1.72
CA PHE A 235 -2.94 -21.38 -3.16
C PHE A 235 -2.58 -22.63 -3.96
N ILE A 236 -1.45 -23.29 -3.64
CA ILE A 236 -1.02 -24.53 -4.31
C ILE A 236 -2.08 -25.63 -4.14
N ALA A 237 -2.59 -25.81 -2.92
CA ALA A 237 -3.63 -26.81 -2.64
C ALA A 237 -4.92 -26.52 -3.44
N ASN A 238 -5.37 -25.26 -3.48
CA ASN A 238 -6.52 -24.84 -4.29
C ASN A 238 -6.30 -25.13 -5.77
N TYR A 239 -5.13 -24.76 -6.30
CA TYR A 239 -4.78 -24.98 -7.69
C TYR A 239 -4.81 -26.47 -8.06
N LEU A 240 -4.21 -27.33 -7.22
CA LEU A 240 -4.24 -28.78 -7.42
C LEU A 240 -5.67 -29.32 -7.40
N CYS A 241 -6.51 -28.91 -6.44
CA CYS A 241 -7.91 -29.30 -6.40
C CYS A 241 -8.67 -28.89 -7.69
N ARG A 242 -8.46 -27.66 -8.17
CA ARG A 242 -9.08 -27.20 -9.42
C ARG A 242 -8.56 -27.95 -10.63
N LEU A 243 -7.27 -28.28 -10.67
CA LEU A 243 -6.67 -29.08 -11.73
C LEU A 243 -7.29 -30.48 -11.79
N PHE A 244 -7.43 -31.15 -10.64
CA PHE A 244 -8.09 -32.45 -10.56
C PHE A 244 -9.56 -32.38 -11.01
N MET A 245 -10.30 -31.36 -10.56
CA MET A 245 -11.69 -31.14 -11.00
C MET A 245 -11.78 -30.87 -12.50
N HIS A 246 -10.87 -30.08 -13.05
CA HIS A 246 -10.81 -29.79 -14.48
C HIS A 246 -10.54 -31.06 -15.31
N ILE A 247 -9.61 -31.91 -14.87
CA ILE A 247 -9.35 -33.22 -15.49
C ILE A 247 -10.60 -34.10 -15.41
N TYR A 248 -11.24 -34.17 -14.24
CA TYR A 248 -12.48 -34.93 -14.05
C TYR A 248 -13.61 -34.45 -14.98
N HIS A 249 -13.86 -33.14 -15.06
CA HIS A 249 -14.88 -32.56 -15.95
C HIS A 249 -14.58 -32.81 -17.42
N LYS A 250 -13.31 -32.68 -17.83
CA LYS A 250 -12.87 -32.99 -19.19
C LYS A 250 -13.08 -34.46 -19.54
N LEU A 251 -12.77 -35.38 -18.62
CA LEU A 251 -13.05 -36.82 -18.77
C LEU A 251 -14.55 -37.10 -18.81
N ALA A 252 -15.34 -36.38 -18.01
CA ALA A 252 -16.80 -36.48 -17.96
C ALA A 252 -17.52 -35.73 -19.10
N ARG A 253 -16.80 -35.14 -20.07
CA ARG A 253 -17.33 -34.33 -21.19
C ARG A 253 -18.28 -33.21 -20.74
N ARG A 254 -18.01 -32.63 -19.57
CA ARG A 254 -18.70 -31.43 -19.09
C ARG A 254 -17.85 -30.21 -19.41
N ASP A 255 -18.52 -29.08 -19.65
CA ASP A 255 -17.84 -27.80 -19.75
C ASP A 255 -17.03 -27.56 -18.48
N SER A 256 -15.75 -27.27 -18.65
CA SER A 256 -14.82 -26.99 -17.56
C SER A 256 -14.40 -25.53 -17.63
N GLU A 257 -14.44 -24.85 -16.48
CA GLU A 257 -13.92 -23.49 -16.40
C GLU A 257 -12.42 -23.46 -16.73
N PRO A 258 -11.94 -22.38 -17.38
CA PRO A 258 -10.53 -22.21 -17.69
C PRO A 258 -9.70 -22.19 -16.42
N LEU A 259 -8.64 -22.99 -16.39
CA LEU A 259 -7.72 -23.05 -15.27
C LEU A 259 -6.76 -21.85 -15.32
N CYS A 260 -6.77 -21.00 -14.29
CA CYS A 260 -5.74 -19.97 -14.16
C CYS A 260 -4.38 -20.65 -13.97
N LYS A 261 -3.45 -20.46 -14.91
CA LYS A 261 -2.08 -20.98 -14.77
C LYS A 261 -1.36 -20.20 -13.66
N PRO A 262 -0.70 -20.88 -12.71
CA PRO A 262 0.02 -20.21 -11.65
C PRO A 262 1.34 -19.66 -12.20
N ASP A 263 1.71 -18.47 -11.76
CA ASP A 263 3.06 -17.96 -12.01
C ASP A 263 4.03 -18.64 -11.04
N PHE A 264 4.66 -19.70 -11.49
CA PHE A 264 5.62 -20.47 -10.70
C PHE A 264 6.85 -19.64 -10.31
N GLY A 265 7.24 -18.63 -11.10
CA GLY A 265 8.33 -17.73 -10.76
C GLY A 265 8.00 -16.88 -9.53
N LEU A 266 6.76 -16.40 -9.48
CA LEU A 266 6.22 -15.63 -8.35
C LEU A 266 6.00 -16.47 -7.09
N ILE A 267 5.58 -17.73 -7.24
CA ILE A 267 5.49 -18.68 -6.11
C ILE A 267 6.89 -19.00 -5.57
N TYR A 268 7.85 -19.24 -6.46
CA TYR A 268 9.22 -19.53 -6.08
C TYR A 268 9.89 -18.35 -5.37
N SER A 269 9.69 -17.12 -5.85
CA SER A 269 10.20 -15.92 -5.19
C SER A 269 9.59 -15.73 -3.80
N ALA A 270 8.27 -15.92 -3.65
CA ALA A 270 7.60 -15.87 -2.36
C ALA A 270 8.16 -16.92 -1.38
N PHE A 271 8.43 -18.14 -1.86
CA PHE A 271 9.03 -19.20 -1.06
C PHE A 271 10.47 -18.85 -0.64
N LEU A 272 11.31 -18.37 -1.57
CA LEU A 272 12.68 -17.96 -1.27
C LEU A 272 12.74 -16.82 -0.25
N VAL A 273 11.85 -15.83 -0.37
CA VAL A 273 11.75 -14.72 0.59
C VAL A 273 11.31 -15.22 1.96
N GLY A 274 10.29 -16.10 2.02
CA GLY A 274 9.84 -16.73 3.26
C GLY A 274 10.96 -17.53 3.94
N LEU A 275 11.71 -18.31 3.17
CA LEU A 275 12.87 -19.07 3.66
C LEU A 275 13.98 -18.12 4.14
N GLY A 276 14.28 -17.08 3.37
CA GLY A 276 15.26 -16.06 3.73
C GLY A 276 14.93 -15.34 5.04
N ASN A 277 13.64 -15.05 5.28
CA ASN A 277 13.19 -14.42 6.51
C ASN A 277 13.31 -15.34 7.75
N LEU A 278 13.18 -16.66 7.60
CA LEU A 278 13.48 -17.62 8.68
C LEU A 278 14.95 -17.54 9.11
N PHE A 279 15.87 -17.29 8.17
CA PHE A 279 17.30 -17.18 8.45
C PHE A 279 17.76 -15.75 8.81
N ARG A 280 16.98 -14.71 8.49
CA ARG A 280 17.35 -13.29 8.70
C ARG A 280 16.75 -12.66 9.97
N ALA A 281 16.10 -13.44 10.84
CA ALA A 281 15.59 -12.97 12.13
C ALA A 281 14.83 -11.63 12.07
N GLY A 282 13.98 -11.44 11.03
CA GLY A 282 13.05 -10.32 10.96
C GLY A 282 13.64 -8.96 10.52
N MET A 283 14.81 -8.90 9.89
CA MET A 283 15.27 -7.64 9.29
C MET A 283 14.39 -7.25 8.09
N THR A 284 13.66 -6.14 8.22
CA THR A 284 12.81 -5.50 7.21
C THR A 284 13.59 -5.20 5.93
N ILE A 285 13.24 -5.82 4.80
CA ILE A 285 13.80 -5.50 3.49
C ILE A 285 12.72 -4.78 2.70
N ILE A 286 12.44 -3.54 3.07
CA ILE A 286 11.68 -2.66 2.19
C ILE A 286 12.71 -2.02 1.29
N HIS A 287 12.76 -2.52 0.05
CA HIS A 287 13.52 -1.87 -0.99
C HIS A 287 12.84 -0.53 -1.26
N SER A 288 13.43 0.54 -0.72
CA SER A 288 13.05 1.93 -0.94
C SER A 288 13.14 2.34 -2.43
N PHE A 289 13.71 1.48 -3.27
CA PHE A 289 13.90 1.69 -4.71
C PHE A 289 13.76 0.38 -5.49
N GLY A 290 13.03 0.41 -6.60
CA GLY A 290 12.86 -0.72 -7.53
C GLY A 290 11.56 -0.63 -8.34
N PRO A 291 11.37 -1.48 -9.37
CA PRO A 291 10.14 -1.53 -10.17
C PRO A 291 8.88 -1.90 -9.36
N GLU A 292 9.08 -2.47 -8.16
CA GLU A 292 8.03 -2.78 -7.18
C GLU A 292 8.08 -1.86 -5.94
N GLY A 293 8.92 -0.82 -5.96
CA GLY A 293 9.18 0.06 -4.82
C GLY A 293 8.03 1.03 -4.55
N ILE A 294 7.82 1.33 -3.27
CA ILE A 294 6.96 2.43 -2.83
C ILE A 294 7.66 3.73 -3.20
N GLN A 295 6.90 4.76 -3.56
CA GLN A 295 7.53 6.00 -3.96
C GLN A 295 8.26 6.70 -2.79
N PRO A 296 9.44 7.29 -3.01
CA PRO A 296 10.33 7.74 -1.92
C PRO A 296 9.74 8.75 -0.94
N TRP A 297 8.79 9.59 -1.37
CA TRP A 297 8.13 10.57 -0.49
C TRP A 297 7.18 9.95 0.54
N PHE A 298 6.60 8.77 0.26
CA PHE A 298 5.85 8.03 1.29
C PHE A 298 6.79 7.46 2.38
N LEU A 299 8.09 7.37 2.10
CA LEU A 299 9.11 6.88 3.04
C LEU A 299 9.78 8.01 3.83
N ALA A 300 9.53 9.28 3.47
CA ALA A 300 10.24 10.42 4.04
C ALA A 300 9.90 10.66 5.51
N GLU A 301 8.64 10.45 5.91
CA GLU A 301 8.15 10.65 7.28
C GLU A 301 7.66 9.36 7.96
N ALA A 302 7.48 8.28 7.20
CA ALA A 302 6.92 7.04 7.73
C ALA A 302 7.95 6.24 8.52
N GLU A 303 7.54 5.74 9.69
CA GLU A 303 8.21 4.58 10.28
C GLU A 303 7.83 3.32 9.50
N ILE A 304 8.81 2.47 9.26
CA ILE A 304 8.70 1.38 8.30
C ILE A 304 8.71 0.04 9.05
N TYR A 305 7.65 -0.75 8.85
CA TYR A 305 7.47 -2.09 9.40
C TYR A 305 7.21 -3.10 8.28
N GLU A 306 7.55 -4.36 8.52
CA GLU A 306 7.24 -5.48 7.62
C GLU A 306 6.42 -6.50 8.39
N SER A 307 5.41 -7.06 7.72
CA SER A 307 4.56 -8.13 8.27
C SER A 307 4.38 -9.26 7.25
N LEU A 308 4.34 -10.49 7.76
CA LEU A 308 4.12 -11.70 6.98
C LEU A 308 2.65 -12.08 7.03
N GLY A 309 1.95 -11.84 5.93
CA GLY A 309 0.51 -12.09 5.78
C GLY A 309 -0.32 -10.83 5.96
N LEU A 310 -1.62 -10.99 5.72
CA LEU A 310 -2.64 -9.95 5.78
C LEU A 310 -3.51 -10.08 7.05
N GLY A 311 -2.96 -10.60 8.15
CA GLY A 311 -3.74 -10.76 9.38
C GLY A 311 -3.98 -9.44 10.08
N VAL A 312 -5.23 -9.19 10.51
CA VAL A 312 -5.58 -8.02 11.34
C VAL A 312 -4.75 -7.95 12.61
N THR A 313 -4.43 -9.10 13.20
CA THR A 313 -3.57 -9.21 14.39
C THR A 313 -2.14 -8.75 14.12
N ASP A 314 -1.63 -9.00 12.93
CA ASP A 314 -0.26 -8.66 12.56
C ASP A 314 -0.15 -7.15 12.35
N ILE A 315 -1.13 -6.57 11.65
CA ILE A 315 -1.24 -5.12 11.46
C ILE A 315 -1.46 -4.41 12.81
N HIS A 316 -2.31 -4.96 13.67
CA HIS A 316 -2.52 -4.45 15.04
C HIS A 316 -1.21 -4.41 15.83
N SER A 317 -0.41 -5.46 15.72
CA SER A 317 0.88 -5.56 16.39
C SER A 317 1.84 -4.48 15.90
N CYS A 318 1.94 -4.25 14.59
CA CYS A 318 2.75 -3.15 14.05
C CYS A 318 2.30 -1.78 14.58
N VAL A 319 0.99 -1.51 14.59
CA VAL A 319 0.44 -0.26 15.14
C VAL A 319 0.75 -0.12 16.63
N GLN A 320 0.65 -1.21 17.40
CA GLN A 320 0.94 -1.21 18.82
C GLN A 320 2.43 -0.97 19.09
N VAL A 321 3.33 -1.60 18.32
CA VAL A 321 4.77 -1.35 18.43
C VAL A 321 5.07 0.11 18.12
N PHE A 322 4.54 0.65 17.01
CA PHE A 322 4.67 2.07 16.66
C PHE A 322 4.20 3.01 17.78
N THR A 323 3.04 2.71 18.37
CA THR A 323 2.48 3.56 19.45
C THR A 323 3.37 3.57 20.69
N ASN A 324 4.05 2.44 20.96
CA ASN A 324 4.89 2.26 22.14
C ASN A 324 6.36 2.67 21.91
N THR A 325 6.77 2.98 20.68
CA THR A 325 8.14 3.39 20.36
C THR A 325 8.35 4.90 20.52
N VAL A 326 9.50 5.27 21.09
CA VAL A 326 9.94 6.67 21.14
C VAL A 326 10.39 7.08 19.74
N ARG A 327 9.74 8.08 19.15
CA ARG A 327 9.99 8.50 17.76
C ARG A 327 11.46 8.89 17.56
N ARG A 328 12.08 8.42 16.47
CA ARG A 328 13.48 8.75 16.12
C ARG A 328 13.75 10.26 15.99
N TRP A 329 12.72 11.07 15.81
CA TRP A 329 12.84 12.52 15.52
C TRP A 329 12.34 13.41 16.67
N GLY A 330 12.12 12.86 17.87
CA GLY A 330 11.79 13.66 19.06
C GLY A 330 10.49 14.48 18.97
N LYS A 331 9.56 14.09 18.10
CA LYS A 331 8.19 14.63 18.05
C LYS A 331 7.20 13.76 18.79
#